data_AF-A0A9J6EFS3-F1
#
_entry.id   AF-A0A9J6EFS3-F1
#
_cell.length_a   1.000
_cell.length_b   1.000
_cell.length_c   1.000
_cell.angle_alpha   90.00
_cell.angle_beta   90.00
_cell.angle_gamma   90.00
#
_symmetry.space_group_name_H-M   'P 1'
#
loop_
_entity.id
_entity.type
_entity.pdbx_description
1 polymer ?
#
loop_
_entity_poly.entity_id
_entity_poly.type
_entity_poly.pdbx_seq_one_letter_code
_entity_poly.pdbx_strand_id
1 'polypeptide(L)'
;MLKSRPCHIVEMTTSKTGKHCHAKVHLVGLDIFTAKKHEDLCPSTHNSDVPNVNCHEFQLIHISDDGYVTLMNDKGDTHDDLKRDDLKIRKRRTGLF
;
A
#
# COMPACT_ATOMS: atom_id res chain seq x y z
N MET A 1 -2.67 2.34 -10.42
CA MET A 1 -3.61 1.51 -9.65
C MET A 1 -3.89 0.32 -10.52
N LEU A 2 -3.93 -0.89 -9.95
CA LEU A 2 -4.31 -2.08 -10.72
C LEU A 2 -5.75 -2.43 -10.35
N LYS A 3 -6.67 -2.41 -11.32
CA LYS A 3 -8.10 -2.67 -11.10
C LYS A 3 -8.70 -1.85 -9.93
N SER A 4 -8.40 -0.54 -9.93
CA SER A 4 -8.82 0.42 -8.89
C SER A 4 -8.34 0.09 -7.47
N ARG A 5 -7.25 -0.69 -7.35
CA ARG A 5 -6.58 -0.94 -6.06
C ARG A 5 -5.17 -0.33 -6.04
N PRO A 6 -4.73 0.20 -4.89
CA PRO A 6 -3.35 0.63 -4.71
C PRO A 6 -2.47 -0.61 -4.61
N CYS A 7 -1.60 -0.79 -5.60
CA CYS A 7 -0.71 -1.94 -5.68
C CYS A 7 0.74 -1.47 -5.82
N HIS A 8 1.65 -2.19 -5.19
CA HIS A 8 3.08 -2.12 -5.45
C HIS A 8 3.41 -3.02 -6.65
N ILE A 9 3.97 -2.44 -7.72
CA ILE A 9 4.32 -3.19 -8.94
C ILE A 9 5.55 -4.06 -8.65
N VAL A 10 5.40 -5.37 -8.82
CA VAL A 10 6.47 -6.36 -8.62
C VAL A 10 7.03 -6.89 -9.93
N GLU A 11 6.28 -6.77 -11.02
CA GLU A 11 6.73 -7.18 -12.36
C GLU A 11 6.10 -6.29 -13.44
N MET A 12 6.86 -5.98 -14.47
CA MET A 12 6.41 -5.24 -15.65
C MET A 12 7.01 -5.86 -16.91
N THR A 13 6.15 -6.28 -17.83
CA THR A 13 6.56 -6.85 -19.11
C THR A 13 5.94 -6.03 -20.25
N THR A 14 6.75 -5.63 -21.22
CA THR A 14 6.24 -4.95 -22.43
C THR A 14 6.27 -5.93 -23.60
N SER A 15 5.16 -6.04 -24.31
CA SER A 15 5.01 -6.89 -25.50
C SER A 15 4.64 -6.04 -26.71
N LYS A 16 5.25 -6.34 -27.86
CA LYS A 16 4.87 -5.76 -29.16
C LYS A 16 4.33 -6.87 -30.04
N THR A 17 3.04 -6.83 -30.36
CA THR A 17 2.40 -7.81 -31.26
C THR A 17 2.46 -7.32 -32.71
N GLY A 18 3.59 -7.52 -33.40
CA GLY A 18 3.74 -7.25 -34.84
C GLY A 18 4.37 -5.89 -35.21
N LYS A 19 4.49 -5.61 -36.51
CA LYS A 19 5.27 -4.48 -37.08
C LYS A 19 4.65 -3.08 -36.86
N HIS A 20 3.33 -2.98 -36.73
CA HIS A 20 2.60 -1.70 -36.60
C HIS A 20 1.73 -1.58 -35.34
N CYS A 21 1.78 -2.55 -34.43
CA CYS A 21 0.90 -2.55 -33.27
C CYS A 21 1.47 -1.71 -32.13
N HIS A 22 0.60 -1.07 -31.36
CA HIS A 22 0.96 -0.41 -30.12
C HIS A 22 1.51 -1.43 -29.12
N ALA A 23 2.52 -1.03 -28.35
CA ALA A 23 3.03 -1.87 -27.29
C ALA A 23 1.96 -2.06 -26.21
N LYS A 24 1.86 -3.29 -25.69
CA LYS A 24 1.02 -3.63 -24.54
C LYS A 24 1.92 -3.85 -23.34
N VAL A 25 1.53 -3.30 -22.20
CA VAL A 25 2.22 -3.47 -20.93
C VAL A 25 1.41 -4.41 -20.08
N HIS A 26 2.04 -5.48 -19.63
CA HIS A 26 1.53 -6.37 -18.60
C HIS A 26 2.15 -5.96 -17.26
N LEU A 27 1.30 -5.57 -16.31
CA LEU A 27 1.70 -5.15 -14.97
C LEU A 27 1.22 -6.18 -13.97
N VAL A 28 2.12 -6.58 -13.07
CA VAL A 28 1.81 -7.42 -11.93
C VAL A 28 2.14 -6.64 -10.67
N GLY A 29 1.20 -6.55 -9.75
CA GLY A 29 1.39 -5.87 -8.48
C GLY A 29 0.74 -6.58 -7.31
N LEU A 30 1.20 -6.25 -6.11
CA LEU A 30 0.64 -6.72 -4.85
C LEU A 30 -0.14 -5.56 -4.21
N ASP A 31 -1.39 -5.79 -3.82
CA ASP A 31 -2.19 -4.84 -3.05
C ASP A 31 -1.46 -4.51 -1.73
N ILE A 32 -1.28 -3.22 -1.44
CA ILE A 32 -0.46 -2.77 -0.31
C ILE A 32 -1.07 -3.09 1.06
N PHE A 33 -2.38 -3.35 1.11
CA PHE A 33 -3.11 -3.69 2.34
C PHE A 33 -3.28 -5.20 2.49
N THR A 34 -3.68 -5.88 1.41
CA THR A 34 -4.03 -7.31 1.47
C THR A 34 -2.91 -8.25 1.03
N ALA A 35 -1.83 -7.72 0.47
CA ALA A 35 -0.76 -8.48 -0.19
C ALA A 35 -1.25 -9.40 -1.33
N LYS A 36 -2.48 -9.23 -1.80
CA LYS A 36 -3.06 -10.04 -2.88
C LYS A 36 -2.46 -9.62 -4.21
N LYS A 37 -2.16 -10.61 -5.06
CA LYS A 37 -1.65 -10.39 -6.42
C LYS A 37 -2.76 -9.91 -7.34
N HIS A 38 -2.47 -8.84 -8.09
CA HIS A 38 -3.31 -8.29 -9.14
C HIS A 38 -2.50 -8.10 -10.42
N GLU A 39 -3.14 -8.38 -11.54
CA GLU A 39 -2.54 -8.29 -12.87
C GLU A 39 -3.43 -7.43 -13.77
N ASP A 40 -2.79 -6.62 -14.61
CA ASP A 40 -3.44 -5.75 -15.58
C ASP A 40 -2.68 -5.74 -16.92
N LEU A 41 -3.42 -5.58 -18.00
CA LEU A 41 -2.89 -5.50 -19.36
C LEU A 41 -3.46 -4.27 -20.05
N CYS A 42 -2.63 -3.25 -20.22
CA CYS A 42 -3.05 -1.98 -20.80
C CYS A 42 -2.14 -1.55 -21.98
N PRO A 43 -2.64 -0.72 -22.90
CA PRO A 43 -1.80 -0.10 -23.92
C PRO A 43 -0.72 0.76 -23.26
N SER A 44 0.50 0.77 -23.81
CA SER A 44 1.62 1.55 -23.26
C SER A 44 1.40 3.07 -23.25
N THR A 45 0.43 3.55 -24.02
CA THR A 45 0.07 4.97 -24.15
C THR A 45 -1.10 5.36 -23.26
N HIS A 46 -1.69 4.43 -22.51
CA HIS A 46 -2.81 4.71 -21.63
C HIS A 46 -2.30 5.26 -20.29
N ASN A 47 -2.91 6.35 -19.82
CA ASN A 47 -2.62 6.88 -18.50
C ASN A 47 -3.09 5.89 -17.43
N SER A 48 -2.32 5.78 -16.36
CA SER A 48 -2.66 4.95 -15.20
C SER A 48 -2.64 5.83 -13.95
N ASP A 49 -3.66 5.71 -13.11
CA ASP A 49 -3.74 6.49 -11.86
C ASP A 49 -2.63 6.07 -10.90
N VAL A 50 -1.89 7.02 -10.34
CA VAL A 50 -0.83 6.73 -9.37
C VAL A 50 -1.33 7.08 -7.97
N PRO A 51 -1.51 6.11 -7.07
CA PRO A 51 -1.91 6.41 -5.71
C PRO A 51 -0.75 7.08 -4.96
N ASN A 52 -1.04 8.14 -4.21
CA ASN A 52 -0.08 8.69 -3.25
C ASN A 52 -0.14 7.86 -1.96
N VAL A 53 0.98 7.28 -1.54
CA VAL A 53 1.07 6.40 -0.38
C VAL A 53 2.01 7.03 0.64
N ASN A 54 1.44 7.53 1.75
CA ASN A 54 2.20 8.10 2.85
C ASN A 54 2.29 7.10 4.01
N CYS A 55 3.48 7.00 4.60
CA CYS A 55 3.72 6.21 5.81
C CYS A 55 4.07 7.17 6.94
N HIS A 56 3.25 7.16 7.99
CA HIS A 56 3.48 7.95 9.19
C HIS A 56 3.74 7.02 10.37
N GLU A 57 4.80 7.30 11.12
CA GLU A 57 5.08 6.59 12.37
C GLU A 57 4.34 7.29 13.51
N PHE A 58 3.52 6.53 14.24
CA PHE A 58 2.85 7.00 15.45
C PHE A 58 3.30 6.16 16.65
N GLN A 59 3.32 6.78 17.81
CA GLN A 59 3.51 6.09 19.08
C GLN A 59 2.16 5.56 19.58
N LEU A 60 2.12 4.28 19.93
CA LEU A 60 0.95 3.69 20.55
C LEU A 60 0.90 4.08 22.04
N ILE A 61 -0.15 4.78 22.46
CA ILE A 61 -0.38 5.15 23.86
C ILE A 61 -1.24 4.10 24.56
N HIS A 62 -2.40 3.78 23.99
CA HIS A 62 -3.42 2.98 24.65
C HIS A 62 -4.15 2.08 23.65
N ILE A 63 -4.63 0.93 24.12
CA ILE A 63 -5.55 0.06 23.39
C ILE A 63 -6.78 -0.09 24.28
N SER A 64 -7.92 0.35 23.79
CA SER A 64 -9.19 0.28 24.51
C SER A 64 -9.79 -1.14 24.40
N ASP A 65 -10.63 -1.49 25.36
CA ASP A 65 -11.26 -2.83 25.44
C ASP A 65 -12.21 -3.12 24.26
N ASP A 66 -12.71 -2.08 23.61
CA ASP A 66 -13.53 -2.13 22.41
C ASP A 66 -12.72 -2.22 21.10
N GLY A 67 -11.39 -2.28 21.20
CA GLY A 67 -10.47 -2.55 20.10
C GLY A 67 -9.98 -1.32 19.33
N TYR A 68 -10.36 -0.11 19.76
CA TYR A 68 -9.76 1.13 19.25
C TYR A 68 -8.39 1.39 19.87
N VAL A 69 -7.53 2.09 19.15
CA VAL A 69 -6.20 2.45 19.63
C VAL A 69 -6.03 3.95 19.70
N THR A 70 -5.29 4.41 20.72
CA THR A 70 -4.86 5.79 20.82
C THR A 70 -3.42 5.90 20.33
N LEU A 71 -3.23 6.62 19.23
CA LEU A 71 -1.95 6.89 18.57
C LEU A 71 -1.56 8.35 18.78
N MET A 72 -0.27 8.63 18.94
CA MET A 72 0.25 9.99 19.03
C MET A 72 1.31 10.25 17.97
N ASN A 73 1.20 11.39 17.30
CA ASN A 73 2.17 11.84 16.33
C ASN A 73 3.40 12.50 17.00
N ASP A 74 4.37 12.93 16.20
CA ASP A 74 5.58 13.63 16.65
C ASP A 74 5.32 15.03 17.21
N LYS A 75 4.17 15.63 16.89
CA LYS A 75 3.73 16.94 17.39
C LYS A 75 2.98 16.87 18.72
N GLY A 76 2.67 15.66 19.19
CA GLY A 76 1.89 15.42 20.41
C GLY A 76 0.38 15.40 20.19
N ASP A 77 -0.11 15.46 18.95
CA ASP A 77 -1.54 15.27 18.65
C ASP A 77 -1.90 13.78 18.74
N THR A 78 -3.09 13.49 19.24
CA THR A 78 -3.60 12.14 19.44
C THR A 78 -4.74 11.79 18.49
N HIS A 79 -4.77 10.54 18.03
CA HIS A 79 -5.82 9.95 17.19
C HIS A 79 -6.36 8.67 17.83
N ASP A 80 -7.68 8.51 17.83
CA ASP A 80 -8.43 7.40 18.44
C ASP A 80 -9.43 6.72 17.48
N ASP A 81 -9.36 7.05 16.19
CA ASP A 81 -10.28 6.62 15.14
C ASP A 81 -9.94 5.26 14.52
N LEU A 82 -8.77 4.70 14.84
CA LEU A 82 -8.27 3.48 14.22
C LEU A 82 -8.46 2.25 15.11
N LYS A 83 -8.83 1.14 14.50
CA LYS A 83 -8.86 -0.17 15.16
C LYS A 83 -7.50 -0.84 15.10
N ARG A 84 -7.24 -1.68 16.11
CA ARG A 84 -6.01 -2.47 16.19
C ARG A 84 -5.75 -3.31 14.95
N ASP A 85 -6.78 -3.90 14.34
CA ASP A 85 -6.65 -4.84 13.23
C ASP A 85 -6.21 -4.15 11.92
N ASP A 86 -6.49 -2.86 11.78
CA ASP A 86 -6.13 -2.07 10.60
C ASP A 86 -4.66 -1.60 10.64
N LEU A 87 -3.98 -1.82 11.76
CA LEU A 87 -2.65 -1.28 12.01
C LEU A 87 -1.55 -2.33 11.88
N LYS A 88 -0.54 -1.96 11.10
CA LYS A 88 0.71 -2.71 11.06
C LYS A 88 1.57 -2.36 12.27
N ILE A 89 1.35 -3.02 13.39
CA ILE A 89 2.10 -2.80 14.63
C ILE A 89 3.53 -3.34 14.49
N ARG A 90 4.50 -2.44 14.36
CA ARG A 90 5.93 -2.79 14.42
C ARG A 90 6.34 -2.90 15.89
N LYS A 91 6.49 -4.12 16.42
CA LYS A 91 7.10 -4.34 17.74
C LYS A 91 8.55 -3.85 17.70
N ARG A 92 8.86 -2.69 18.27
CA ARG A 92 10.25 -2.30 18.55
C ARG A 92 10.75 -3.25 19.64
N ARG A 93 11.69 -4.14 19.32
CA ARG A 93 12.46 -4.86 20.35
C ARG A 93 13.27 -3.80 21.09
N THR A 94 12.83 -3.41 22.28
CA THR A 94 13.71 -2.82 23.30
C THR A 94 14.55 -3.95 23.87
N GLY A 95 15.55 -4.39 23.09
CA GLY A 95 16.66 -5.17 23.59
C GLY A 95 17.68 -4.20 24.16
N LEU A 96 17.75 -4.11 25.48
CA LEU A 96 18.94 -3.66 26.17
C LEU A 96 19.98 -4.79 25.99
N PHE A 97 21.07 -4.48 25.26
CA PHE A 97 22.23 -5.32 24.97
C PHE A 97 22.02 -6.55 24.06
#